data_AF-A0A538GJL9-F1
#
_entry.id   AF-A0A538GJL9-F1
#
_cell.length_a   1.000
_cell.length_b   1.000
_cell.length_c   1.000
_cell.angle_alpha   90.00
_cell.angle_beta   90.00
_cell.angle_gamma   90.00
#
_symmetry.space_group_name_H-M   'P 1'
#
loop_
_entity.id
_entity.type
_entity.pdbx_description
1 polymer ?
#
loop_
_entity_poly.entity_id
_entity_poly.type
_entity_poly.pdbx_seq_one_letter_code
_entity_poly.pdbx_strand_id
1 'polypeptide(L)'
;MADAFGQMLLDGTGPEIIERDDGFLDAGKMAYFAPVALWPAVERRALRWVRGRVLDVGVGAGRAALELQRRGRSVVGIDVSSGAVEVARGRGVRDVRLLAFEEVDDSVGRFDTIVMFGNNFGLFGSPSKARRLLRRLRPLADRIVAGSNDPYATEDPAHLAYQEHNRKRGRMPGQLRLRVRYRDLIGPWFDYLIVSPDEMASILEDTQWRIRRVIQESGSGYYVAILE
;
A
#
# COMPACT_ATOMS: atom_id res chain seq x y z
N MET A 1 -2.06 -3.57 21.26
CA MET A 1 -2.37 -4.72 20.36
C MET A 1 -1.07 -5.25 19.80
N ALA A 2 -1.02 -6.53 19.39
CA ALA A 2 0.22 -7.14 18.92
C ALA A 2 0.62 -6.62 17.53
N ASP A 3 1.89 -6.28 17.36
CA ASP A 3 2.51 -5.89 16.09
C ASP A 3 3.02 -7.14 15.34
N ALA A 4 2.09 -7.99 14.89
CA ALA A 4 2.42 -9.26 14.23
C ALA A 4 3.25 -9.04 12.95
N PHE A 5 2.92 -8.00 12.19
CA PHE A 5 3.66 -7.61 10.98
C PHE A 5 5.09 -7.15 11.31
N GLY A 6 5.24 -6.28 12.31
CA GLY A 6 6.55 -5.80 12.75
C GLY A 6 7.43 -6.93 13.27
N GLN A 7 6.88 -7.85 14.06
CA GLN A 7 7.62 -9.02 14.53
C GLN A 7 8.08 -9.91 13.37
N MET A 8 7.23 -10.14 12.37
CA MET A 8 7.61 -10.88 11.17
C MET A 8 8.79 -10.22 10.44
N LEU A 9 8.78 -8.89 10.32
CA LEU A 9 9.88 -8.16 9.68
C LEU A 9 11.16 -8.21 10.52
N LEU A 10 11.07 -8.08 11.85
CA LEU A 10 12.21 -8.16 12.76
C LEU A 10 12.89 -9.53 12.67
N ASP A 11 12.10 -10.60 12.61
CA ASP A 11 12.61 -11.97 12.45
C ASP A 11 13.18 -12.22 11.04
N GLY A 12 12.82 -11.39 10.06
CA GLY A 12 13.29 -11.48 8.67
C GLY A 12 12.93 -12.77 7.95
N THR A 13 12.01 -13.58 8.50
CA THR A 13 11.71 -14.93 8.06
C THR A 13 10.24 -15.30 8.26
N GLY A 14 9.77 -16.27 7.46
CA GLY A 14 8.40 -16.80 7.53
C GLY A 14 7.43 -16.16 6.53
N PRO A 15 6.28 -16.79 6.29
CA PRO A 15 5.24 -16.22 5.43
C PRO A 15 4.51 -15.09 6.13
N GLU A 16 4.07 -14.10 5.36
CA GLU A 16 3.02 -13.18 5.83
C GLU A 16 1.70 -13.92 5.74
N ILE A 17 1.03 -14.10 6.88
CA ILE A 17 -0.29 -14.70 6.93
C ILE A 17 -1.31 -13.57 7.05
N ILE A 18 -2.14 -13.42 6.03
CA ILE A 18 -3.25 -12.49 6.03
C ILE A 18 -4.53 -13.28 6.28
N GLU A 19 -5.27 -12.86 7.30
CA GLU A 19 -6.62 -13.37 7.58
C GLU A 19 -7.64 -12.32 7.16
N ARG A 20 -8.64 -12.72 6.37
CA ARG A 20 -9.81 -11.92 6.04
C ARG A 20 -10.97 -12.24 6.99
N ASP A 21 -11.89 -11.31 7.18
CA ASP A 21 -12.98 -11.42 8.17
C ASP A 21 -14.04 -12.51 7.87
N ASP A 22 -13.94 -13.18 6.71
CA ASP A 22 -14.67 -14.40 6.38
C ASP A 22 -13.92 -15.70 6.78
N GLY A 23 -12.76 -15.57 7.43
CA GLY A 23 -11.90 -16.69 7.83
C GLY A 23 -10.94 -17.18 6.73
N PHE A 24 -10.93 -16.54 5.56
CA PHE A 24 -9.98 -16.87 4.50
C PHE A 24 -8.55 -16.52 4.94
N LEU A 25 -7.63 -17.46 4.76
CA LEU A 25 -6.21 -17.28 5.05
C LEU A 25 -5.42 -17.29 3.74
N ASP A 26 -4.61 -16.27 3.54
CA ASP A 26 -3.57 -16.25 2.51
C ASP A 26 -2.19 -16.27 3.17
N ALA A 27 -1.25 -16.99 2.57
CA ALA A 27 0.12 -17.09 3.04
C ALA A 27 1.06 -16.71 1.89
N GLY A 28 1.38 -15.42 1.82
CA GLY A 28 2.21 -14.85 0.76
C GLY A 28 3.68 -14.77 1.14
N LYS A 29 4.56 -14.92 0.13
CA LYS A 29 5.94 -14.41 0.22
C LYS A 29 5.95 -12.97 -0.28
N MET A 30 5.74 -12.02 0.60
CA MET A 30 5.98 -10.62 0.26
C MET A 30 7.48 -10.31 0.29
N ALA A 31 7.95 -9.66 -0.77
CA ALA A 31 9.36 -9.44 -1.04
C ALA A 31 9.91 -8.18 -0.31
N TYR A 32 9.66 -8.05 1.00
CA TYR A 32 9.99 -6.84 1.79
C TYR A 32 11.49 -6.52 1.84
N PHE A 33 12.34 -7.54 1.71
CA PHE A 33 13.79 -7.39 1.69
C PHE A 33 14.39 -7.49 0.30
N ALA A 34 13.58 -7.76 -0.73
CA ALA A 34 14.09 -8.07 -2.04
C ALA A 34 14.77 -6.87 -2.71
N PRO A 35 15.89 -7.11 -3.43
CA PRO A 35 16.51 -6.07 -4.25
C PRO A 35 15.56 -5.65 -5.38
N VAL A 36 15.73 -4.42 -5.87
CA VAL A 36 14.88 -3.82 -6.90
C VAL A 36 14.72 -4.71 -8.14
N ALA A 37 15.73 -5.50 -8.50
CA ALA A 37 15.69 -6.42 -9.63
C ALA A 37 14.59 -7.50 -9.53
N LEU A 38 14.17 -7.85 -8.30
CA LEU A 38 13.17 -8.88 -8.02
C LEU A 38 11.78 -8.31 -7.71
N TRP A 39 11.60 -6.98 -7.73
CA TRP A 39 10.27 -6.38 -7.52
C TRP A 39 9.36 -6.66 -8.72
N PRO A 40 8.03 -6.59 -8.57
CA PRO A 40 7.12 -6.60 -9.71
C PRO A 40 7.55 -5.60 -10.78
N ALA A 41 7.58 -6.01 -12.04
CA ALA A 41 8.12 -5.17 -13.11
C ALA A 41 7.31 -3.87 -13.30
N VAL A 42 6.01 -3.88 -12.98
CA VAL A 42 5.17 -2.67 -12.90
C VAL A 42 5.74 -1.64 -11.91
N GLU A 43 6.20 -2.04 -10.72
CA GLU A 43 6.80 -1.13 -9.74
C GLU A 43 8.17 -0.63 -10.20
N ARG A 44 9.01 -1.52 -10.74
CA ARG A 44 10.32 -1.12 -11.29
C ARG A 44 10.16 -0.06 -12.37
N ARG A 45 9.18 -0.22 -13.28
CA ARG A 45 8.84 0.77 -14.31
C ARG A 45 8.23 2.04 -13.72
N ALA A 46 7.49 1.93 -12.62
CA ALA A 46 6.87 3.07 -11.93
C ALA A 46 7.90 4.00 -11.26
N LEU A 47 9.06 3.48 -10.83
CA LEU A 47 10.12 4.29 -10.21
C LEU A 47 10.57 5.49 -11.05
N ARG A 48 10.44 5.44 -12.38
CA ARG A 48 10.76 6.58 -13.28
C ARG A 48 9.82 7.78 -13.11
N TRP A 49 8.67 7.57 -12.48
CA TRP A 49 7.68 8.60 -12.17
C TRP A 49 7.81 9.14 -10.75
N VAL A 50 8.72 8.61 -9.93
CA VAL A 50 8.98 9.16 -8.59
C VAL A 50 9.96 10.31 -8.72
N ARG A 51 9.57 11.50 -8.24
CA ARG A 51 10.38 12.73 -8.32
C ARG A 51 10.49 13.47 -7.00
N GLY A 52 11.49 14.36 -6.92
CA GLY A 52 11.74 15.27 -5.80
C GLY A 52 11.81 14.62 -4.42
N ARG A 53 11.19 15.26 -3.43
CA ARG A 53 11.04 14.77 -2.06
C ARG A 53 9.86 13.80 -1.98
N VAL A 54 10.06 12.66 -1.33
CA VAL A 54 9.13 11.53 -1.36
C VAL A 54 8.57 11.22 0.02
N LEU A 55 7.26 10.97 0.09
CA LEU A 55 6.63 10.27 1.21
C LEU A 55 6.40 8.81 0.82
N ASP A 56 7.01 7.87 1.53
CA ASP A 56 6.80 6.43 1.34
C ASP A 56 5.79 5.92 2.38
N VAL A 57 4.55 5.66 1.94
CA VAL A 57 3.44 5.27 2.81
C VAL A 57 3.40 3.75 2.95
N GLY A 58 3.48 3.26 4.18
CA GLY A 58 3.66 1.84 4.47
C GLY A 58 5.07 1.40 4.09
N VAL A 59 6.07 2.05 4.69
CA VAL A 59 7.50 1.88 4.37
C VAL A 59 7.95 0.42 4.55
N GLY A 60 7.30 -0.35 5.44
CA GLY A 60 7.63 -1.74 5.72
C GLY A 60 9.11 -1.89 6.09
N ALA A 61 9.79 -2.88 5.52
CA ALA A 61 11.24 -3.03 5.71
C ALA A 61 12.09 -1.98 4.95
N GLY A 62 11.49 -0.98 4.30
CA GLY A 62 12.20 0.12 3.65
C GLY A 62 12.69 -0.13 2.23
N ARG A 63 12.23 -1.18 1.53
CA ARG A 63 12.73 -1.49 0.16
C ARG A 63 12.60 -0.31 -0.81
N ALA A 64 11.45 0.37 -0.80
CA ALA A 64 11.16 1.50 -1.68
C ALA A 64 11.96 2.73 -1.25
N ALA A 65 11.88 3.11 0.02
CA ALA A 65 12.68 4.19 0.58
C ALA A 65 14.20 4.05 0.30
N LEU A 66 14.80 2.88 0.54
CA LEU A 66 16.23 2.65 0.31
C LEU A 66 16.63 2.83 -1.15
N GLU A 67 15.85 2.26 -2.07
CA GLU A 67 16.10 2.41 -3.51
C GLU A 67 15.97 3.87 -3.96
N LEU A 68 14.98 4.60 -3.44
CA LEU A 68 14.79 6.01 -3.75
C LEU A 68 15.92 6.88 -3.17
N GLN A 69 16.40 6.58 -1.96
CA GLN A 69 17.59 7.22 -1.41
C GLN A 69 18.84 6.97 -2.27
N ARG A 70 19.05 5.73 -2.76
CA ARG A 70 20.14 5.42 -3.70
C ARG A 70 20.06 6.21 -5.00
N ARG A 71 18.84 6.56 -5.43
CA ARG A 71 18.58 7.45 -6.57
C ARG A 71 18.65 8.94 -6.23
N GLY A 72 19.20 9.29 -5.07
CA GLY A 72 19.39 10.68 -4.63
C GLY A 72 18.12 11.38 -4.17
N ARG A 73 17.03 10.66 -3.88
CA ARG A 73 15.80 11.27 -3.35
C ARG A 73 15.91 11.51 -1.85
N SER A 74 15.28 12.59 -1.39
CA SER A 74 14.95 12.78 0.02
C SER A 74 13.65 12.03 0.32
N VAL A 75 13.67 11.10 1.27
CA VAL A 75 12.53 10.22 1.55
C VAL A 75 12.16 10.32 3.02
N VAL A 76 10.88 10.51 3.30
CA VAL A 76 10.27 10.30 4.62
C VAL A 76 9.42 9.04 4.52
N GLY A 77 9.77 8.00 5.25
CA GLY A 77 8.98 6.78 5.37
C GLY A 77 8.02 6.85 6.54
N ILE A 78 6.80 6.32 6.40
CA ILE A 78 5.86 6.18 7.50
C ILE A 78 5.32 4.76 7.59
N ASP A 79 5.11 4.29 8.82
CA ASP A 79 4.43 3.02 9.10
C ASP A 79 3.70 3.10 10.44
N VAL A 80 2.68 2.27 10.62
CA VAL A 80 2.00 2.08 11.91
C VAL A 80 2.67 1.00 12.76
N SER A 81 3.48 0.14 12.13
CA SER A 81 4.21 -0.93 12.80
C SER A 81 5.53 -0.42 13.37
N SER A 82 5.68 -0.50 14.70
CA SER A 82 6.93 -0.19 15.38
C SER A 82 8.08 -1.07 14.89
N GLY A 83 7.84 -2.36 14.66
CA GLY A 83 8.85 -3.28 14.15
C GLY A 83 9.26 -2.95 12.71
N ALA A 84 8.32 -2.57 11.85
CA ALA A 84 8.65 -2.10 10.50
C ALA A 84 9.53 -0.85 10.52
N VAL A 85 9.18 0.13 11.37
CA VAL A 85 9.97 1.36 11.57
C VAL A 85 11.40 1.03 12.05
N GLU A 86 11.53 0.13 13.01
CA GLU A 86 12.82 -0.32 13.53
C GLU A 86 13.66 -0.99 12.43
N VAL A 87 13.08 -1.93 11.69
CA VAL A 87 13.76 -2.62 10.58
C VAL A 87 14.18 -1.64 9.49
N ALA A 88 13.30 -0.73 9.07
CA ALA A 88 13.62 0.26 8.04
C ALA A 88 14.78 1.18 8.46
N ARG A 89 14.78 1.65 9.72
CA ARG A 89 15.89 2.43 10.29
C ARG A 89 17.18 1.62 10.35
N GLY A 90 17.12 0.39 10.87
CA GLY A 90 18.27 -0.51 10.95
C GLY A 90 18.90 -0.82 9.59
N ARG A 91 18.09 -0.82 8.52
CA ARG A 91 18.55 -0.99 7.13
C ARG A 91 19.07 0.30 6.47
N GLY A 92 18.97 1.45 7.13
CA GLY A 92 19.54 2.72 6.66
C GLY A 92 18.55 3.68 5.99
N VAL A 93 17.24 3.54 6.21
CA VAL A 93 16.30 4.62 5.85
C VAL A 93 16.49 5.78 6.83
N ARG A 94 16.80 6.98 6.31
CA ARG A 94 17.28 8.11 7.11
C ARG A 94 16.19 8.81 7.93
N ASP A 95 15.00 8.97 7.37
CA ASP A 95 13.83 9.54 8.06
C ASP A 95 12.67 8.53 7.96
N VAL A 96 12.38 7.87 9.07
CA VAL A 96 11.23 6.96 9.21
C VAL A 96 10.48 7.34 10.46
N ARG A 97 9.15 7.41 10.38
CA ARG A 97 8.27 7.84 11.47
C ARG A 97 7.22 6.76 11.74
N LEU A 98 6.99 6.52 13.03
CA LEU A 98 5.83 5.76 13.49
C LEU A 98 4.62 6.70 13.40
N LEU A 99 3.86 6.59 12.31
CA LEU A 99 2.77 7.51 11.98
C LEU A 99 1.73 6.79 11.12
N ALA A 100 0.45 6.90 11.48
CA ALA A 100 -0.60 6.33 10.66
C ALA A 100 -0.84 7.18 9.40
N PHE A 101 -1.20 6.51 8.30
CA PHE A 101 -1.44 7.19 7.03
C PHE A 101 -2.56 8.24 7.13
N GLU A 102 -3.56 7.98 7.95
CA GLU A 102 -4.70 8.89 8.18
C GLU A 102 -4.31 10.16 8.94
N GLU A 103 -3.20 10.12 9.67
CA GLU A 103 -2.66 11.21 10.48
C GLU A 103 -1.72 12.11 9.68
N VAL A 104 -1.41 11.77 8.43
CA VAL A 104 -0.60 12.62 7.56
C VAL A 104 -1.29 13.98 7.31
N ASP A 105 -0.60 15.04 7.66
CA ASP A 105 -1.00 16.44 7.46
C ASP A 105 0.19 17.30 7.00
N ASP A 106 0.08 18.62 7.12
CA ASP A 106 1.11 19.57 6.71
C ASP A 106 2.34 19.59 7.64
N SER A 107 2.23 19.07 8.87
CA SER A 107 3.36 18.95 9.81
C SER A 107 4.44 17.97 9.33
N VAL A 108 4.05 17.00 8.50
CA VAL A 108 4.99 16.04 7.88
C VAL A 108 5.76 16.68 6.71
N GLY A 109 5.26 17.81 6.22
CA GLY A 109 5.82 18.62 5.14
C GLY A 109 5.16 18.37 3.79
N ARG A 110 5.65 19.09 2.77
CA ARG A 110 5.25 18.90 1.37
C ARG A 110 6.21 17.97 0.64
N PHE A 111 5.67 17.25 -0.34
CA PHE A 111 6.34 16.22 -1.12
C PHE A 111 6.08 16.42 -2.61
N ASP A 112 7.04 16.09 -3.46
CA ASP A 112 6.82 16.06 -4.90
C ASP A 112 6.15 14.77 -5.35
N THR A 113 6.31 13.68 -4.57
CA THR A 113 5.68 12.39 -4.84
C THR A 113 5.34 11.65 -3.56
N ILE A 114 4.14 11.08 -3.49
CA ILE A 114 3.77 10.04 -2.52
C ILE A 114 3.89 8.68 -3.22
N VAL A 115 4.55 7.72 -2.59
CA VAL A 115 4.70 6.34 -3.06
C VAL A 115 3.87 5.41 -2.18
N MET A 116 3.10 4.54 -2.82
CA MET A 116 2.27 3.53 -2.18
C MET A 116 2.45 2.19 -2.93
N PHE A 117 3.65 1.61 -2.87
CA PHE A 117 3.95 0.31 -3.49
C PHE A 117 3.46 -0.87 -2.64
N GLY A 118 3.49 -2.09 -3.19
CA GLY A 118 3.03 -3.29 -2.48
C GLY A 118 1.53 -3.28 -2.17
N ASN A 119 0.72 -2.83 -3.12
CA ASN A 119 -0.74 -2.71 -2.97
C ASN A 119 -1.19 -1.64 -1.93
N ASN A 120 -0.31 -0.73 -1.51
CA ASN A 120 -0.60 0.21 -0.42
C ASN A 120 -1.71 1.23 -0.71
N PHE A 121 -2.25 1.33 -1.95
CA PHE A 121 -3.56 1.99 -2.15
C PHE A 121 -4.64 1.41 -1.20
N GLY A 122 -4.50 0.14 -0.84
CA GLY A 122 -5.32 -0.53 0.15
C GLY A 122 -5.45 0.18 1.49
N LEU A 123 -4.45 0.95 1.91
CA LEU A 123 -4.48 1.70 3.18
C LEU A 123 -5.59 2.77 3.23
N PHE A 124 -6.15 3.16 2.08
CA PHE A 124 -7.36 3.99 2.06
C PHE A 124 -8.58 3.28 2.68
N GLY A 125 -8.63 1.94 2.66
CA GLY A 125 -9.59 1.09 3.39
C GLY A 125 -11.06 1.12 2.93
N SER A 126 -11.55 2.25 2.43
CA SER A 126 -12.89 2.36 1.85
C SER A 126 -12.97 3.53 0.86
N PRO A 127 -13.94 3.53 -0.08
CA PRO A 127 -14.06 4.59 -1.08
C PRO A 127 -14.30 5.98 -0.47
N SER A 128 -15.10 6.06 0.60
CA SER A 128 -15.39 7.32 1.28
C SER A 128 -14.16 7.87 2.03
N LYS A 129 -13.40 6.99 2.70
CA LYS A 129 -12.13 7.34 3.33
C LYS A 129 -11.09 7.72 2.28
N ALA A 130 -11.04 7.02 1.14
CA ALA A 130 -10.18 7.35 0.00
C ALA A 130 -10.43 8.78 -0.48
N ARG A 131 -11.67 9.12 -0.84
CA ARG A 131 -12.07 10.48 -1.28
C ARG A 131 -11.70 11.56 -0.26
N ARG A 132 -11.88 11.29 1.03
CA ARG A 132 -11.51 12.23 2.11
C ARG A 132 -10.00 12.44 2.19
N LEU A 133 -9.22 11.37 2.23
CA LEU A 133 -7.77 11.44 2.37
C LEU A 133 -7.11 11.98 1.10
N LEU A 134 -7.56 11.59 -0.10
CA LEU A 134 -7.05 12.13 -1.37
C LEU A 134 -7.18 13.66 -1.44
N ARG A 135 -8.32 14.23 -1.01
CA ARG A 135 -8.48 15.69 -0.91
C ARG A 135 -7.49 16.33 0.07
N ARG A 136 -7.21 15.67 1.21
CA ARG A 136 -6.20 16.14 2.18
C ARG A 136 -4.77 16.03 1.64
N LEU A 137 -4.48 15.02 0.82
CA LEU A 137 -3.15 14.83 0.24
C LEU A 137 -2.86 15.80 -0.90
N ARG A 138 -3.89 16.34 -1.57
CA ARG A 138 -3.68 17.25 -2.71
C ARG A 138 -2.77 18.44 -2.42
N PRO A 139 -2.94 19.20 -1.31
CA PRO A 139 -1.98 20.26 -0.98
C PRO A 139 -0.62 19.73 -0.52
N LEU A 140 -0.50 18.46 -0.12
CA LEU A 140 0.74 17.89 0.41
C LEU A 140 1.64 17.32 -0.68
N ALA A 141 1.09 16.97 -1.84
CA ALA A 141 1.86 16.43 -2.95
C ALA A 141 1.31 16.73 -4.33
N ASP A 142 2.22 16.76 -5.31
CA ASP A 142 1.88 16.92 -6.73
C ASP A 142 1.49 15.61 -7.41
N ARG A 143 2.02 14.48 -6.91
CA ARG A 143 1.93 13.17 -7.56
C ARG A 143 1.73 12.07 -6.54
N ILE A 144 0.91 11.08 -6.87
CA ILE A 144 0.85 9.80 -6.17
C ILE A 144 1.23 8.68 -7.15
N VAL A 145 2.11 7.78 -6.72
CA VAL A 145 2.47 6.55 -7.44
C VAL A 145 1.98 5.39 -6.59
N ALA A 146 0.80 4.86 -6.90
CA ALA A 146 0.09 3.90 -6.07
C ALA A 146 -0.13 2.57 -6.77
N GLY A 147 0.29 1.49 -6.11
CA GLY A 147 -0.03 0.12 -6.50
C GLY A 147 -1.40 -0.28 -5.97
N SER A 148 -2.21 -0.92 -6.81
CA SER A 148 -3.42 -1.62 -6.40
C SER A 148 -3.56 -2.94 -7.17
N ASN A 149 -4.49 -3.79 -6.72
CA ASN A 149 -4.82 -5.05 -7.38
C ASN A 149 -6.25 -4.99 -7.90
N ASP A 150 -6.46 -5.36 -9.16
CA ASP A 150 -7.79 -5.49 -9.72
C ASP A 150 -8.53 -6.67 -9.06
N PRO A 151 -9.60 -6.45 -8.28
CA PRO A 151 -10.33 -7.52 -7.61
C PRO A 151 -10.97 -8.49 -8.62
N TYR A 152 -11.17 -8.08 -9.87
CA TYR A 152 -11.79 -8.90 -10.92
C TYR A 152 -10.80 -9.79 -11.65
N ALA A 153 -9.49 -9.59 -11.45
CA ALA A 153 -8.44 -10.43 -12.01
C ALA A 153 -8.20 -11.69 -11.15
N THR A 154 -9.26 -12.45 -10.89
CA THR A 154 -9.23 -13.70 -10.13
C THR A 154 -10.33 -14.66 -10.58
N GLU A 155 -10.03 -15.95 -10.52
CA GLU A 155 -11.00 -17.03 -10.71
C GLU A 155 -11.25 -17.81 -9.41
N ASP A 156 -10.64 -17.39 -8.29
CA ASP A 156 -10.75 -18.09 -7.01
C ASP A 156 -12.18 -17.96 -6.46
N PRO A 157 -12.91 -19.08 -6.25
CA PRO A 157 -14.27 -19.06 -5.74
C PRO A 157 -14.41 -18.34 -4.39
N ALA A 158 -13.40 -18.40 -3.53
CA ALA A 158 -13.42 -17.72 -2.23
C ALA A 158 -13.38 -16.19 -2.40
N HIS A 159 -12.57 -15.68 -3.33
CA HIS A 159 -12.53 -14.26 -3.65
C HIS A 159 -13.84 -13.81 -4.31
N LEU A 160 -14.37 -14.59 -5.27
CA LEU A 160 -15.63 -14.30 -5.94
C LEU A 160 -16.82 -14.26 -4.95
N ALA A 161 -16.87 -15.20 -4.00
CA ALA A 161 -17.89 -15.23 -2.95
C ALA A 161 -17.80 -14.01 -2.02
N TYR A 162 -16.60 -13.61 -1.63
CA TYR A 162 -16.39 -12.42 -0.79
C TYR A 162 -16.79 -11.12 -1.51
N GLN A 163 -16.45 -11.00 -2.80
CA GLN A 163 -16.88 -9.88 -3.63
C GLN A 163 -18.40 -9.79 -3.69
N GLU A 164 -19.10 -10.91 -3.89
CA GLU A 164 -20.55 -10.95 -3.92
C GLU A 164 -21.17 -10.61 -2.55
N HIS A 165 -20.56 -11.07 -1.47
CA HIS A 165 -20.94 -10.66 -0.11
C HIS A 165 -20.85 -9.14 0.08
N ASN A 166 -19.78 -8.51 -0.42
CA ASN A 166 -19.63 -7.06 -0.39
C ASN A 166 -20.69 -6.34 -1.22
N ARG A 167 -20.99 -6.80 -2.45
CA ARG A 167 -22.04 -6.21 -3.30
C ARG A 167 -23.39 -6.19 -2.61
N LYS A 168 -23.80 -7.32 -1.99
CA LYS A 168 -25.06 -7.43 -1.24
C LYS A 168 -25.18 -6.45 -0.08
N ARG A 169 -24.06 -5.91 0.41
CA ARG A 169 -23.99 -4.93 1.51
C ARG A 169 -23.77 -3.50 1.03
N GLY A 170 -23.81 -3.26 -0.28
CA GLY A 170 -23.52 -1.94 -0.86
C GLY A 170 -22.06 -1.50 -0.72
N ARG A 171 -21.13 -2.45 -0.54
CA ARG A 171 -19.68 -2.18 -0.46
C ARG A 171 -19.04 -2.45 -1.83
N MET A 172 -17.91 -1.81 -2.10
CA MET A 172 -17.10 -2.17 -3.27
C MET A 172 -16.60 -3.62 -3.15
N PRO A 173 -16.54 -4.38 -4.25
CA PRO A 173 -16.11 -5.78 -4.22
C PRO A 173 -14.75 -5.99 -3.56
N GLY A 174 -13.80 -5.10 -3.84
CA GLY A 174 -12.46 -5.12 -3.26
C GLY A 174 -12.30 -4.45 -1.89
N GLN A 175 -13.39 -4.11 -1.19
CA GLN A 175 -13.32 -3.57 0.17
C GLN A 175 -13.17 -4.71 1.20
N LEU A 176 -11.94 -4.95 1.63
CA LEU A 176 -11.55 -6.06 2.49
C LEU A 176 -11.47 -5.60 3.96
N ARG A 177 -11.61 -6.55 4.89
CA ARG A 177 -11.22 -6.38 6.29
C ARG A 177 -10.24 -7.49 6.64
N LEU A 178 -9.03 -7.09 7.00
CA LEU A 178 -7.87 -7.96 7.09
C LEU A 178 -7.21 -7.85 8.48
N ARG A 179 -6.46 -8.87 8.87
CA ARG A 179 -5.46 -8.79 9.94
C ARG A 179 -4.24 -9.64 9.59
N VAL A 180 -3.08 -9.24 10.10
CA VAL A 180 -1.85 -10.01 9.96
C VAL A 180 -1.73 -11.00 11.11
N ARG A 181 -1.30 -12.23 10.81
CA ARG A 181 -0.91 -13.23 11.80
C ARG A 181 0.57 -13.58 11.60
N TYR A 182 1.28 -13.81 12.70
CA TYR A 182 2.64 -14.30 12.65
C TYR A 182 2.93 -15.15 13.88
N ARG A 183 3.19 -16.45 13.67
CA ARG A 183 3.33 -17.44 14.74
C ARG A 183 2.13 -17.39 15.71
N ASP A 184 2.37 -17.10 16.98
CA ASP A 184 1.38 -16.94 18.05
C ASP A 184 0.78 -15.53 18.13
N LEU A 185 1.27 -14.58 17.34
CA LEU A 185 0.77 -13.21 17.30
C LEU A 185 -0.38 -13.05 16.32
N ILE A 186 -1.41 -12.34 16.77
CA ILE A 186 -2.58 -11.95 15.98
C ILE A 186 -2.70 -10.43 16.04
N GLY A 187 -2.55 -9.78 14.89
CA GLY A 187 -2.67 -8.34 14.74
C GLY A 187 -4.11 -7.82 14.81
N PRO A 188 -4.29 -6.50 14.90
CA PRO A 188 -5.60 -5.87 14.82
C PRO A 188 -6.25 -6.07 13.46
N TRP A 189 -7.58 -6.03 13.43
CA TRP A 189 -8.33 -5.85 12.19
C TRP A 189 -8.14 -4.44 11.63
N PHE A 190 -8.00 -4.34 10.31
CA PHE A 190 -7.99 -3.09 9.57
C PHE A 190 -8.77 -3.23 8.25
N ASP A 191 -9.33 -2.12 7.77
CA ASP A 191 -9.97 -2.08 6.46
C ASP A 191 -8.91 -1.87 5.36
N TYR A 192 -9.06 -2.57 4.24
CA TYR A 192 -8.14 -2.51 3.11
C TYR A 192 -8.91 -2.45 1.79
N LEU A 193 -8.47 -1.64 0.82
CA LEU A 193 -9.20 -1.38 -0.42
C LEU A 193 -8.37 -1.69 -1.67
N ILE A 194 -8.69 -2.81 -2.32
CA ILE A 194 -8.21 -3.10 -3.68
C ILE A 194 -9.27 -2.66 -4.69
N VAL A 195 -8.86 -2.13 -5.83
CA VAL A 195 -9.77 -1.57 -6.85
C VAL A 195 -9.25 -1.84 -8.24
N SER A 196 -10.16 -1.94 -9.22
CA SER A 196 -9.76 -1.88 -10.62
C SER A 196 -9.33 -0.45 -11.01
N PRO A 197 -8.64 -0.26 -12.16
CA PRO A 197 -8.34 1.07 -12.68
C PRO A 197 -9.57 1.96 -12.84
N ASP A 198 -10.71 1.39 -13.24
CA ASP A 198 -11.97 2.13 -13.43
C ASP A 198 -12.59 2.54 -12.09
N GLU A 199 -12.62 1.63 -11.11
CA GLU A 199 -13.07 1.95 -9.75
C GLU A 199 -12.18 3.01 -9.10
N MET A 200 -10.87 2.95 -9.32
CA MET A 200 -9.94 3.99 -8.90
C MET A 200 -10.29 5.33 -9.57
N ALA A 201 -10.58 5.36 -10.87
CA ALA A 201 -11.01 6.57 -11.56
C ALA A 201 -12.28 7.16 -10.95
N SER A 202 -13.29 6.32 -10.65
CA SER A 202 -14.51 6.75 -9.96
C SER A 202 -14.24 7.29 -8.56
N ILE A 203 -13.35 6.68 -7.78
CA ILE A 203 -12.96 7.20 -6.45
C ILE A 203 -12.30 8.58 -6.56
N LEU A 204 -11.54 8.82 -7.62
CA LEU A 204 -10.81 10.08 -7.80
C LEU A 204 -11.71 11.25 -8.20
N GLU A 205 -12.96 11.00 -8.61
CA GLU A 205 -13.96 12.04 -8.83
C GLU A 205 -14.06 12.98 -7.61
N ASP A 206 -14.02 14.28 -7.88
CA ASP A 206 -14.06 15.36 -6.88
C ASP A 206 -12.88 15.41 -5.89
N THR A 207 -11.77 14.71 -6.18
CA THR A 207 -10.56 14.74 -5.33
C THR A 207 -9.43 15.62 -5.87
N GLN A 208 -9.62 16.23 -7.04
CA GLN A 208 -8.60 16.97 -7.83
C GLN A 208 -7.43 16.12 -8.33
N TRP A 209 -7.40 14.83 -8.03
CA TRP A 209 -6.47 13.87 -8.61
C TRP A 209 -7.08 13.23 -9.85
N ARG A 210 -6.25 12.91 -10.83
CA ARG A 210 -6.64 12.15 -12.02
C ARG A 210 -5.60 11.09 -12.34
N ILE A 211 -6.05 9.95 -12.86
CA ILE A 211 -5.15 8.93 -13.38
C ILE A 211 -4.46 9.50 -14.63
N ARG A 212 -3.18 9.82 -14.52
CA ARG A 212 -2.36 10.22 -15.65
C ARG A 212 -1.90 9.01 -16.45
N ARG A 213 -1.63 7.89 -15.78
CA ARG A 213 -1.15 6.65 -16.38
C ARG A 213 -1.44 5.45 -15.50
N VAL A 214 -1.71 4.32 -16.13
CA VAL A 214 -1.68 2.98 -15.52
C VAL A 214 -0.53 2.19 -16.11
N ILE A 215 0.23 1.50 -15.26
CA ILE A 215 1.30 0.59 -15.63
C ILE A 215 0.87 -0.80 -15.16
N GLN A 216 0.58 -1.70 -16.10
CA GLN A 216 0.14 -3.05 -15.84
C GLN A 216 0.93 -4.05 -16.70
N GLU A 217 0.92 -5.32 -16.32
CA GLU A 217 1.39 -6.43 -17.15
C GLU A 217 0.21 -7.33 -17.52
N SER A 218 0.21 -7.81 -18.77
CA SER A 218 -0.81 -8.74 -19.24
C SER A 218 -0.86 -9.98 -18.35
N GLY A 219 -2.06 -10.38 -17.94
CA GLY A 219 -2.26 -11.54 -17.06
C GLY A 219 -1.99 -11.29 -15.58
N SER A 220 -1.62 -10.08 -15.17
CA SER A 220 -1.53 -9.71 -13.75
C SER A 220 -2.64 -8.74 -13.36
N GLY A 221 -3.32 -9.03 -12.24
CA GLY A 221 -4.24 -8.09 -11.60
C GLY A 221 -3.53 -6.89 -10.97
N TYR A 222 -2.24 -7.01 -10.66
CA TYR A 222 -1.48 -5.95 -10.00
C TYR A 222 -1.05 -4.87 -10.99
N TYR A 223 -1.34 -3.62 -10.66
CA TYR A 223 -0.98 -2.46 -11.46
C TYR A 223 -0.48 -1.31 -10.59
N VAL A 224 0.19 -0.35 -11.22
CA VAL A 224 0.57 0.92 -10.59
C VAL A 224 -0.04 2.08 -11.35
N ALA A 225 -0.80 2.92 -10.65
CA ALA A 225 -1.35 4.16 -11.17
C ALA A 225 -0.47 5.36 -10.80
N ILE A 226 -0.33 6.29 -11.74
CA ILE A 226 0.29 7.60 -11.55
C ILE A 226 -0.83 8.63 -11.51
N LEU A 227 -1.01 9.28 -10.36
CA LEU A 227 -2.07 10.27 -10.12
C LEU A 227 -1.48 11.67 -10.08
N GLU A 228 -2.12 12.63 -10.74
CA GLU A 228 -1.72 14.05 -10.80
C GLU A 228 -2.91 15.01 -10.78
#